data_AF-A0A966SN94-F1
#
_entry.id   AF-A0A966SN94-F1
#
_cell.length_a   1.000
_cell.length_b   1.000
_cell.length_c   1.000
_cell.angle_alpha   90.00
_cell.angle_beta   90.00
_cell.angle_gamma   90.00
#
_symmetry.space_group_name_H-M   'P 1'
#
loop_
_entity.id
_entity.type
_entity.pdbx_description
1 polymer ?
#
loop_
_entity_poly.entity_id
_entity_poly.type
_entity_poly.pdbx_seq_one_letter_code
_entity_poly.pdbx_strand_id
1 'polypeptide(L)'
;MKKLALLAAAAFAVSGLTSTAQEQPRRGNFNPEEMRARMTERVRELLEVKNEDEWKLISARIEKVRDAQNEVRGLNGDFRLLFSRGGDQPGGTPPGGDQGGGRPRGGFGGTPNPDAEALSKAVTTKAPTEEMKQRLARVREARKAAEAKYEKAADDLRQVLTVRQEATLVAVGLLK
;
A
#
# COMPACT_ATOMS: atom_id res chain seq x y z
N MET A 1 -14.37 74.93 -16.27
CA MET A 1 -13.24 74.96 -17.23
C MET A 1 -12.83 73.53 -17.55
N LYS A 2 -12.74 73.19 -18.85
CA LYS A 2 -12.02 72.07 -19.49
C LYS A 2 -12.50 70.63 -19.14
N LYS A 3 -13.48 70.00 -19.85
CA LYS A 3 -13.46 69.36 -21.21
C LYS A 3 -12.47 68.16 -21.23
N LEU A 4 -12.76 66.90 -21.60
CA LEU A 4 -13.53 66.21 -22.66
C LEU A 4 -13.51 64.68 -22.31
N ALA A 5 -14.28 63.73 -22.84
CA ALA A 5 -15.42 63.65 -23.73
C ALA A 5 -16.13 62.32 -23.46
N LEU A 6 -17.46 62.36 -23.47
CA LEU A 6 -18.38 61.23 -23.51
C LEU A 6 -18.36 60.62 -24.92
N LEU A 7 -18.32 59.29 -25.03
CA LEU A 7 -18.88 58.55 -26.15
C LEU A 7 -19.56 57.31 -25.59
N ALA A 8 -20.88 57.25 -25.81
CA ALA A 8 -21.79 56.24 -25.33
C ALA A 8 -22.38 55.46 -26.51
N ALA A 9 -22.84 54.25 -26.17
CA ALA A 9 -23.78 53.39 -26.90
C ALA A 9 -23.24 52.73 -28.19
N ALA A 10 -23.56 51.50 -28.58
CA ALA A 10 -24.28 50.31 -28.10
C ALA A 10 -23.91 49.22 -29.16
N ALA A 11 -24.06 47.90 -29.04
CA ALA A 11 -25.20 47.09 -28.64
C ALA A 11 -24.81 45.60 -28.60
N PHE A 12 -25.69 44.83 -27.97
CA PHE A 12 -25.71 43.39 -27.70
C PHE A 12 -25.52 42.45 -28.90
N ALA A 13 -24.88 41.30 -28.63
CA ALA A 13 -25.34 39.99 -29.14
C ALA A 13 -24.89 38.86 -28.19
N VAL A 14 -25.88 38.19 -27.58
CA VAL A 14 -25.76 37.00 -26.73
C VAL A 14 -25.51 35.77 -27.60
N SER A 15 -24.56 34.92 -27.24
CA SER A 15 -24.56 33.49 -27.62
C SER A 15 -23.56 32.68 -26.78
N GLY A 16 -24.05 31.58 -26.19
CA GLY A 16 -23.22 30.45 -25.80
C GLY A 16 -23.22 30.11 -24.31
N LEU A 17 -24.19 29.28 -23.90
CA LEU A 17 -24.14 28.51 -22.66
C LEU A 17 -22.77 27.81 -22.55
N THR A 18 -21.99 28.12 -21.52
CA THR A 18 -20.91 27.24 -21.08
C THR A 18 -21.34 26.57 -19.79
N SER A 19 -21.51 25.26 -19.90
CA SER A 19 -21.87 24.33 -18.84
C SER A 19 -21.10 24.62 -17.56
N THR A 20 -21.82 24.75 -16.45
CA THR A 20 -21.24 24.58 -15.12
C THR A 20 -20.67 23.17 -15.07
N ALA A 21 -19.35 23.07 -15.24
CA ALA A 21 -18.60 21.86 -14.99
C ALA A 21 -18.87 21.47 -13.54
N GLN A 22 -19.69 20.44 -13.40
CA GLN A 22 -19.95 19.68 -12.19
C GLN A 22 -18.61 19.50 -11.46
N GLU A 23 -18.46 20.14 -10.29
CA GLU A 23 -17.35 19.93 -9.38
C GLU A 23 -17.30 18.43 -9.06
N GLN A 24 -16.49 17.70 -9.82
CA GLN A 24 -16.11 16.35 -9.48
C GLN A 24 -15.40 16.43 -8.12
N PRO A 25 -15.86 15.69 -7.09
CA PRO A 25 -15.23 15.73 -5.79
C PRO A 25 -13.76 15.36 -5.97
N ARG A 26 -12.90 16.31 -5.58
CA ARG A 26 -11.45 16.21 -5.70
C ARG A 26 -11.01 14.86 -5.16
N ARG A 27 -10.53 13.99 -6.05
CA ARG A 27 -9.84 12.75 -5.71
C ARG A 27 -8.66 13.13 -4.79
N GLY A 28 -8.86 12.98 -3.49
CA GLY A 28 -8.01 13.54 -2.45
C GLY A 28 -6.54 13.17 -2.64
N ASN A 29 -5.68 14.17 -2.54
CA ASN A 29 -4.23 14.02 -2.47
C ASN A 29 -3.87 13.44 -1.09
N PHE A 30 -4.10 12.15 -0.89
CA PHE A 30 -3.72 11.47 0.35
C PHE A 30 -2.19 11.37 0.42
N ASN A 31 -1.55 12.25 1.20
CA ASN A 31 -0.13 12.14 1.49
C ASN A 31 0.11 10.83 2.29
N PRO A 32 0.94 9.89 1.79
CA PRO A 32 1.26 8.65 2.50
C PRO A 32 1.83 8.86 3.90
N GLU A 33 2.61 9.92 4.10
CA GLU A 33 3.18 10.26 5.40
C GLU A 33 2.11 10.72 6.38
N GLU A 34 1.16 11.53 5.91
CA GLU A 34 0.05 11.99 6.73
C GLU A 34 -0.87 10.82 7.13
N MET A 35 -1.12 9.88 6.22
CA MET A 35 -1.87 8.65 6.55
C MET A 35 -1.15 7.80 7.59
N ARG A 36 0.19 7.68 7.49
CA ARG A 36 1.01 6.98 8.48
C ARG A 36 0.93 7.67 9.84
N ALA A 37 1.11 8.99 9.89
CA ALA A 37 1.01 9.78 11.12
C ALA A 37 -0.35 9.60 11.80
N ARG A 38 -1.45 9.70 11.02
CA ARG A 38 -2.82 9.47 11.53
C ARG A 38 -3.02 8.04 12.06
N MET A 39 -2.45 7.03 11.41
CA MET A 39 -2.51 5.65 11.91
C MET A 39 -1.71 5.46 13.20
N THR A 40 -0.53 6.08 13.29
CA THR A 40 0.32 6.03 14.48
C THR A 40 -0.36 6.67 15.68
N GLU A 41 -0.99 7.83 15.50
CA GLU A 41 -1.75 8.49 16.57
C GLU A 41 -2.96 7.66 17.03
N ARG A 42 -3.71 7.06 16.10
CA ARG A 42 -4.81 6.14 16.45
C ARG A 42 -4.34 4.96 17.28
N VAL A 43 -3.16 4.41 16.99
CA VAL A 43 -2.59 3.32 17.80
C VAL A 43 -2.21 3.83 19.19
N ARG A 44 -1.64 5.04 19.30
CA ARG A 44 -1.35 5.65 20.61
C ARG A 44 -2.59 5.77 21.47
N GLU A 45 -3.67 6.29 20.90
CA GLU A 45 -4.97 6.45 21.56
C GLU A 45 -5.54 5.10 22.00
N LEU A 46 -5.52 4.09 21.10
CA LEU A 46 -5.99 2.73 21.40
C LEU A 46 -5.20 2.05 22.53
N LEU A 47 -3.90 2.34 22.62
CA LEU A 47 -3.02 1.83 23.67
C LEU A 47 -3.06 2.69 24.95
N GLU A 48 -3.76 3.81 24.92
CA GLU A 48 -3.89 4.79 26.01
C GLU A 48 -2.54 5.24 26.61
N VAL A 49 -1.51 5.35 25.76
CA VAL A 49 -0.15 5.71 26.19
C VAL A 49 -0.03 7.22 26.39
N LYS A 50 -0.04 7.64 27.65
CA LYS A 50 0.09 9.05 28.04
C LYS A 50 1.55 9.53 28.12
N ASN A 51 2.48 8.63 28.43
CA ASN A 51 3.89 8.97 28.56
C ASN A 51 4.58 8.99 27.18
N GLU A 52 5.29 10.08 26.89
CA GLU A 52 5.96 10.28 25.59
C GLU A 52 7.17 9.35 25.38
N ASP A 53 7.92 9.04 26.44
CA ASP A 53 9.10 8.17 26.35
C ASP A 53 8.69 6.70 26.22
N GLU A 54 7.64 6.29 26.92
CA GLU A 54 7.00 4.98 26.72
C GLU A 54 6.47 4.86 25.29
N TRP A 55 5.80 5.91 24.79
CA TRP A 55 5.28 5.92 23.43
C TRP A 55 6.38 5.81 22.37
N LYS A 56 7.50 6.54 22.52
CA LYS A 56 8.66 6.41 21.62
C LYS A 56 9.20 4.98 21.59
N LEU A 57 9.26 4.30 22.73
CA LEU A 57 9.74 2.92 22.81
C LEU A 57 8.77 1.94 22.14
N ILE A 58 7.47 2.06 22.44
CA ILE A 58 6.41 1.20 21.90
C ILE A 58 6.28 1.41 20.39
N SER A 59 6.19 2.66 19.92
CA SER A 59 6.05 3.00 18.49
C SER A 59 7.20 2.44 17.65
N ALA A 60 8.45 2.59 18.10
CA ALA A 60 9.61 2.04 17.41
C ALA A 60 9.57 0.50 17.31
N ARG A 61 9.06 -0.21 18.33
CA ARG A 61 8.88 -1.67 18.28
C ARG A 61 7.70 -2.07 17.39
N ILE A 62 6.61 -1.29 17.39
CA ILE A 62 5.47 -1.48 16.48
C ILE A 62 5.89 -1.34 15.01
N GLU A 63 6.74 -0.37 14.68
CA GLU A 63 7.28 -0.21 13.33
C GLU A 63 8.06 -1.45 12.89
N LYS A 64 8.93 -1.99 13.75
CA LYS A 64 9.64 -3.25 13.47
C LYS A 64 8.69 -4.43 13.23
N VAL A 65 7.62 -4.54 14.03
CA VAL A 65 6.59 -5.58 13.85
C VAL A 65 5.88 -5.40 12.50
N ARG A 66 5.48 -4.18 12.15
CA ARG A 66 4.82 -3.89 10.87
C ARG A 66 5.71 -4.19 9.68
N ASP A 67 6.98 -3.82 9.75
CA ASP A 67 7.96 -4.10 8.69
C ASP A 67 8.15 -5.61 8.52
N ALA A 68 8.28 -6.36 9.61
CA ALA A 68 8.36 -7.82 9.55
C ALA A 68 7.06 -8.44 9.02
N GLN A 69 5.88 -7.93 9.41
CA GLN A 69 4.60 -8.35 8.82
C GLN A 69 4.55 -8.08 7.32
N ASN A 70 5.03 -6.92 6.87
CA ASN A 70 5.06 -6.57 5.45
C ASN A 70 6.00 -7.48 4.66
N GLU A 71 7.14 -7.89 5.24
CA GLU A 71 8.05 -8.88 4.66
C GLU A 71 7.35 -10.25 4.50
N VAL A 72 6.68 -10.73 5.55
CA VAL A 72 5.88 -11.98 5.50
C VAL A 72 4.76 -11.87 4.46
N ARG A 73 4.04 -10.75 4.41
CA ARG A 73 2.96 -10.53 3.43
C ARG A 73 3.47 -10.48 2.01
N GLY A 74 4.62 -9.84 1.76
CA GLY A 74 5.27 -9.81 0.44
C GLY A 74 5.64 -11.20 -0.08
N LEU A 75 5.88 -12.15 0.82
CA LEU A 75 6.13 -13.54 0.50
C LEU A 75 4.86 -14.39 0.35
N ASN A 76 3.72 -13.92 0.88
CA ASN A 76 2.45 -14.65 0.90
C ASN A 76 1.65 -14.52 -0.40
N GLY A 77 2.35 -14.69 -1.53
CA GLY A 77 1.78 -14.91 -2.84
C GLY A 77 0.99 -13.72 -3.41
N ASP A 78 0.84 -13.70 -4.73
CA ASP A 78 -0.05 -12.74 -5.35
C ASP A 78 -1.47 -13.33 -5.39
N PHE A 79 -2.33 -12.88 -4.49
CA PHE A 79 -3.75 -13.26 -4.48
C PHE A 79 -4.45 -12.94 -5.81
N ARG A 80 -3.90 -12.04 -6.64
CA ARG A 80 -4.41 -11.84 -8.00
C ARG A 80 -4.33 -13.11 -8.85
N LEU A 81 -3.39 -14.03 -8.61
CA LEU A 81 -3.32 -15.28 -9.37
C LEU A 81 -4.63 -16.10 -9.27
N LEU A 82 -5.36 -15.98 -8.16
CA LEU A 82 -6.67 -16.62 -7.99
C LEU A 82 -7.76 -15.92 -8.80
N PHE A 83 -7.68 -14.60 -8.94
CA PHE A 83 -8.63 -13.76 -9.67
C PHE A 83 -8.23 -13.51 -11.13
N SER A 84 -7.04 -13.94 -11.54
CA SER A 84 -6.55 -13.98 -12.92
C SER A 84 -7.09 -15.18 -13.71
N ARG A 85 -8.15 -15.82 -13.20
CA ARG A 85 -8.83 -16.91 -13.88
C ARG A 85 -9.73 -16.34 -14.98
N GLY A 86 -9.21 -16.37 -16.20
CA GLY A 86 -10.02 -16.21 -17.42
C GLY A 86 -9.24 -15.51 -18.53
N GLY A 87 -8.51 -16.28 -19.33
CA GLY A 87 -7.92 -15.76 -20.55
C GLY A 87 -6.79 -16.63 -21.06
N ASP A 88 -7.15 -17.65 -21.83
CA ASP A 88 -6.36 -18.06 -22.98
C ASP A 88 -5.64 -16.88 -23.63
N GLN A 89 -4.32 -16.94 -23.71
CA GLN A 89 -3.63 -16.47 -24.90
C GLN A 89 -2.33 -17.25 -25.11
N PRO A 90 -2.37 -18.41 -25.77
CA PRO A 90 -1.22 -18.91 -26.50
C PRO A 90 -1.07 -18.03 -27.75
N GLY A 91 -0.20 -17.01 -27.68
CA GLY A 91 0.12 -16.13 -28.80
C GLY A 91 -0.34 -14.69 -28.60
N GLY A 92 0.55 -13.86 -28.05
CA GLY A 92 0.36 -12.41 -27.96
C GLY A 92 1.67 -11.74 -27.57
N THR A 93 2.32 -11.14 -28.57
CA THR A 93 3.41 -10.15 -28.60
C THR A 93 4.04 -9.69 -27.26
N PRO A 94 5.38 -9.57 -27.15
CA PRO A 94 6.02 -8.97 -25.99
C PRO A 94 5.60 -7.49 -25.89
N PRO A 95 5.04 -7.00 -24.76
CA PRO A 95 4.78 -5.58 -24.64
C PRO A 95 6.09 -4.87 -24.23
N GLY A 96 6.91 -4.58 -25.24
CA GLY A 96 7.62 -3.31 -25.29
C GLY A 96 6.65 -2.29 -25.88
N GLY A 97 6.22 -1.31 -25.08
CA GLY A 97 5.26 -0.31 -25.53
C GLY A 97 4.84 0.61 -24.39
N ASP A 98 5.55 1.73 -24.29
CA ASP A 98 5.25 2.90 -23.48
C ASP A 98 3.80 3.38 -23.73
N GLN A 99 2.91 3.22 -22.74
CA GLN A 99 1.63 3.93 -22.69
C GLN A 99 0.98 3.89 -21.30
N GLY A 100 1.13 5.00 -20.59
CA GLY A 100 0.06 5.69 -19.87
C GLY A 100 -0.83 4.86 -18.93
N GLY A 101 -0.47 4.85 -17.65
CA GLY A 101 -1.37 4.41 -16.58
C GLY A 101 -0.79 3.28 -15.75
N GLY A 102 0.32 3.56 -15.07
CA GLY A 102 0.92 2.67 -14.07
C GLY A 102 -0.09 2.36 -12.97
N ARG A 103 -0.90 1.31 -13.19
CA ARG A 103 -1.66 0.67 -12.13
C ARG A 103 -0.63 0.15 -11.13
N PRO A 104 -0.72 0.52 -9.85
CA PRO A 104 0.35 0.26 -8.91
C PRO A 104 0.67 -1.24 -8.91
N ARG A 105 1.95 -1.53 -9.10
CA ARG A 105 2.59 -2.85 -9.05
C ARG A 105 2.53 -3.47 -7.64
N GLY A 106 1.57 -3.06 -6.81
CA GLY A 106 1.34 -3.52 -5.46
C GLY A 106 0.16 -4.48 -5.45
N GLY A 107 0.46 -5.79 -5.54
CA GLY A 107 -0.49 -6.84 -5.15
C GLY A 107 -0.94 -6.63 -3.70
N PHE A 108 -2.09 -7.21 -3.34
CA PHE A 108 -2.72 -7.10 -2.03
C PHE A 108 -1.69 -7.18 -0.87
N GLY A 109 -1.31 -6.02 -0.34
CA GLY A 109 -0.87 -5.82 1.03
C GLY A 109 0.55 -6.23 1.44
N GLY A 110 1.56 -6.17 0.56
CA GLY A 110 2.95 -6.39 0.98
C GLY A 110 3.98 -5.66 0.09
N THR A 111 5.19 -5.44 0.63
CA THR A 111 6.32 -4.96 -0.17
C THR A 111 6.68 -6.05 -1.20
N PRO A 112 6.96 -5.70 -2.47
CA PRO A 112 7.37 -6.69 -3.47
C PRO A 112 8.57 -7.52 -2.97
N ASN A 113 8.45 -8.84 -3.06
CA ASN A 113 9.55 -9.75 -2.70
C ASN A 113 10.06 -10.48 -3.96
N PRO A 114 11.37 -10.43 -4.24
CA PRO A 114 11.94 -10.99 -5.48
C PRO A 114 11.79 -12.52 -5.60
N ASP A 115 11.87 -13.26 -4.49
CA ASP A 115 11.69 -14.72 -4.51
C ASP A 115 10.23 -15.10 -4.82
N ALA A 116 9.28 -14.35 -4.27
CA ALA A 116 7.86 -14.55 -4.54
C ALA A 116 7.50 -14.20 -6.00
N GLU A 117 8.04 -13.10 -6.54
CA GLU A 117 7.88 -12.73 -7.95
C GLU A 117 8.48 -13.77 -8.89
N ALA A 118 9.68 -14.26 -8.56
CA ALA A 118 10.35 -15.33 -9.27
C ALA A 118 9.47 -16.59 -9.38
N LEU A 119 8.92 -17.05 -8.25
CA LEU A 119 8.03 -18.21 -8.22
C LEU A 119 6.74 -17.95 -9.03
N SER A 120 6.13 -16.79 -8.85
CA SER A 120 4.93 -16.39 -9.60
C SER A 120 5.16 -16.42 -11.12
N LYS A 121 6.30 -15.88 -11.57
CA LYS A 121 6.70 -15.92 -12.98
C LYS A 121 6.88 -17.36 -13.47
N ALA A 122 7.60 -18.20 -12.73
CA ALA A 122 7.82 -19.59 -13.12
C ALA A 122 6.51 -20.40 -13.24
N VAL A 123 5.54 -20.14 -12.36
CA VAL A 123 4.19 -20.73 -12.45
C VAL A 123 3.47 -20.23 -13.69
N THR A 124 3.48 -18.91 -13.93
CA THR A 124 2.77 -18.29 -15.06
C THR A 124 3.35 -18.71 -16.42
N THR A 125 4.68 -18.81 -16.53
CA THR A 125 5.37 -19.22 -17.77
C THR A 125 5.49 -20.73 -17.92
N LYS A 126 4.92 -21.53 -17.00
CA LYS A 126 5.01 -23.00 -17.01
C LYS A 126 6.47 -23.48 -17.11
N ALA A 127 7.35 -22.91 -16.29
CA ALA A 127 8.76 -23.28 -16.24
C ALA A 127 8.95 -24.79 -15.97
N PRO A 128 10.13 -25.36 -16.28
CA PRO A 128 10.42 -26.76 -15.97
C PRO A 128 10.26 -27.09 -14.47
N THR A 129 9.88 -28.33 -14.17
CA THR A 129 9.64 -28.80 -12.79
C THR A 129 10.78 -28.51 -11.83
N GLU A 130 12.03 -28.68 -12.27
CA GLU A 130 13.20 -28.42 -11.42
C GLU A 130 13.36 -26.93 -11.07
N GLU A 131 13.09 -26.02 -12.01
CA GLU A 131 13.10 -24.59 -11.73
C GLU A 131 11.98 -24.21 -10.74
N MET A 132 10.77 -24.77 -10.93
CA MET A 132 9.67 -24.55 -10.00
C MET A 132 9.99 -25.04 -8.58
N LYS A 133 10.60 -26.24 -8.44
CA LYS A 133 11.04 -26.78 -7.15
C LYS A 133 12.07 -25.88 -6.47
N GLN A 134 13.07 -25.41 -7.22
CA GLN A 134 14.11 -24.51 -6.68
C GLN A 134 13.51 -23.19 -6.18
N ARG A 135 12.66 -22.53 -6.98
CA ARG A 135 12.01 -21.27 -6.58
C ARG A 135 11.05 -21.45 -5.41
N LEU A 136 10.34 -22.58 -5.37
CA LEU A 136 9.46 -22.91 -4.25
C LEU A 136 10.25 -23.12 -2.94
N ALA A 137 11.42 -23.77 -3.01
CA ALA A 137 12.30 -23.93 -1.86
C ALA A 137 12.77 -22.56 -1.32
N ARG A 138 13.23 -21.67 -2.21
CA ARG A 138 13.65 -20.30 -1.84
C ARG A 138 12.54 -19.51 -1.14
N VAL A 139 11.33 -19.49 -1.70
CA VAL A 139 10.19 -18.80 -1.07
C VAL A 139 9.87 -19.38 0.31
N ARG A 140 9.93 -20.71 0.47
CA ARG A 140 9.69 -21.36 1.78
C ARG A 140 10.75 -20.99 2.81
N GLU A 141 12.02 -20.95 2.43
CA GLU A 141 13.11 -20.51 3.30
C GLU A 141 12.96 -19.03 3.68
N ALA A 142 12.66 -18.16 2.71
CA ALA A 142 12.43 -16.75 2.94
C ALA A 142 11.24 -16.52 3.88
N ARG A 143 10.14 -17.28 3.74
CA ARG A 143 8.98 -17.21 4.65
C ARG A 143 9.37 -17.57 6.07
N LYS A 144 10.09 -18.67 6.28
CA LYS A 144 10.56 -19.07 7.62
C LYS A 144 11.44 -17.99 8.25
N ALA A 145 12.35 -17.39 7.46
CA ALA A 145 13.20 -16.32 7.95
C ALA A 145 12.41 -15.06 8.32
N ALA A 146 11.46 -14.65 7.49
CA ALA A 146 10.60 -13.50 7.75
C ALA A 146 9.66 -13.73 8.96
N GLU A 147 9.12 -14.94 9.11
CA GLU A 147 8.34 -15.34 10.28
C GLU A 147 9.19 -15.29 11.56
N ALA A 148 10.42 -15.81 11.54
CA ALA A 148 11.32 -15.72 12.70
C ALA A 148 11.66 -14.26 13.09
N LYS A 149 11.81 -13.37 12.10
CA LYS A 149 11.98 -11.92 12.36
C LYS A 149 10.72 -11.31 12.97
N TYR A 150 9.54 -11.69 12.48
CA TYR A 150 8.26 -11.25 13.03
C TYR A 150 8.11 -11.69 14.48
N GLU A 151 8.34 -12.97 14.80
CA GLU A 151 8.25 -13.47 16.17
C GLU A 151 9.20 -12.74 17.10
N LYS A 152 10.46 -12.54 16.68
CA LYS A 152 11.42 -11.75 17.48
C LYS A 152 10.96 -10.31 17.70
N ALA A 153 10.45 -9.63 16.67
CA ALA A 153 9.95 -8.26 16.81
C ALA A 153 8.70 -8.20 17.70
N ALA A 154 7.84 -9.21 17.63
CA ALA A 154 6.66 -9.35 18.48
C ALA A 154 7.06 -9.58 19.94
N ASP A 155 8.01 -10.47 20.22
CA ASP A 155 8.55 -10.71 21.57
C ASP A 155 9.19 -9.45 22.15
N ASP A 156 10.01 -8.76 21.36
CA ASP A 156 10.54 -7.46 21.75
C ASP A 156 9.39 -6.50 22.08
N LEU A 157 8.36 -6.39 21.26
CA LEU A 157 7.23 -5.52 21.56
C LEU A 157 6.52 -5.93 22.87
N ARG A 158 6.26 -7.21 23.12
CA ARG A 158 5.60 -7.70 24.35
C ARG A 158 6.34 -7.29 25.63
N GLN A 159 7.67 -7.23 25.63
CA GLN A 159 8.47 -6.85 26.81
C GLN A 159 8.20 -5.44 27.34
N VAL A 160 7.65 -4.54 26.51
CA VAL A 160 7.42 -3.14 26.87
C VAL A 160 5.94 -2.79 26.96
N LEU A 161 5.05 -3.79 26.82
CA LEU A 161 3.61 -3.62 26.89
C LEU A 161 3.05 -4.09 28.22
N THR A 162 1.95 -3.46 28.62
CA THR A 162 1.03 -4.03 29.60
C THR A 162 0.15 -5.09 28.94
N VAL A 163 -0.42 -5.99 29.75
CA VAL A 163 -1.35 -7.05 29.29
C VAL A 163 -2.52 -6.47 28.48
N ARG A 164 -3.05 -5.31 28.89
CA ARG A 164 -4.14 -4.65 28.16
C ARG A 164 -3.70 -4.18 26.77
N GLN A 165 -2.52 -3.57 26.67
CA GLN A 165 -2.00 -3.09 25.39
C GLN A 165 -1.71 -4.26 24.44
N GLU A 166 -1.11 -5.35 24.95
CA GLU A 166 -0.91 -6.57 24.18
C GLU A 166 -2.24 -7.12 23.65
N ALA A 167 -3.25 -7.26 24.52
CA ALA A 167 -4.58 -7.72 24.10
C ALA A 167 -5.19 -6.84 23.02
N THR A 168 -5.04 -5.51 23.11
CA THR A 168 -5.48 -4.58 22.07
C THR A 168 -4.74 -4.84 20.75
N LEU A 169 -3.42 -5.04 20.77
CA LEU A 169 -2.63 -5.30 19.56
C LEU A 169 -2.92 -6.66 18.92
N VAL A 170 -3.24 -7.67 19.73
CA VAL A 170 -3.73 -8.98 19.25
C VAL A 170 -5.11 -8.82 18.61
N ALA A 171 -6.03 -8.08 19.24
CA ALA A 171 -7.38 -7.86 18.74
C ALA A 171 -7.42 -7.15 17.37
N VAL A 172 -6.47 -6.24 17.11
CA VAL A 172 -6.33 -5.57 15.81
C VAL A 172 -5.42 -6.31 14.82
N GLY A 173 -4.91 -7.48 15.19
CA GLY A 173 -4.09 -8.35 14.33
C GLY A 173 -2.66 -7.86 14.07
N LEU A 174 -2.13 -6.97 14.92
CA LEU A 174 -0.72 -6.56 14.85
C LEU A 174 0.18 -7.60 15.52
N LEU A 175 -0.26 -8.12 16.66
CA LEU A 175 0.35 -9.27 17.33
C LEU A 175 -0.48 -10.53 17.05
N LYS A 176 0.16 -11.69 17.17
CA LYS A 176 -0.44 -13.02 17.09
C LYS A 176 -0.28 -13.75 18.41
#